data_AF-A0A831EQ89-F1
#
_entry.id   AF-A0A831EQ89-F1
#
_cell.length_a   1.000
_cell.length_b   1.000
_cell.length_c   1.000
_cell.angle_alpha   90.00
_cell.angle_beta   90.00
_cell.angle_gamma   90.00
#
_symmetry.space_group_name_H-M   'P 1'
#
loop_
_entity.id
_entity.type
_entity.pdbx_description
1 polymer ?
#
loop_
_entity_poly.entity_id
_entity_poly.type
_entity_poly.pdbx_seq_one_letter_code
_entity_poly.pdbx_strand_id
1 'polypeptide(L)'
;MDFVSQLILGAAVTVALLGRRMQVWQAALVGVVCGTLPDLDMFIDRGDAIRNMTQHRTDSHSLLWLTLISPLLACLLWRIFRQPPEFARWWTAVWLALMTHPLLDLTTVYGTQLALPFTDRPFAIGCMSVTDPLYTLPLLVGLVAALLWRNRSGWRCNSFGLIFSCLYLAWSMAAQTWVIQVAHRQLLLHHGDVRQLLVTPTAFNTLQWRIVVMTPESYLEGFYSLLNPLKPLVLRTHARGWELYQQYSANQYVQRVAWFSRGFFAIKRVNNRVEITDLRIGEEAAYPFSFDLGPEPLDDTPAIPERVGFERLPLRKALDKLWSRF
;
A
#
# COMPACT_ATOMS: atom_id res chain seq x y z
N MET A 1 0.73 -2.33 -2.62
CA MET A 1 0.41 -2.00 -4.01
C MET A 1 -0.54 -3.06 -4.53
N ASP A 2 -1.25 -2.80 -5.62
CA ASP A 2 -2.23 -3.74 -6.15
C ASP A 2 -1.57 -5.01 -6.72
N PHE A 3 -2.36 -6.08 -6.77
CA PHE A 3 -1.93 -7.41 -7.21
C PHE A 3 -1.32 -7.43 -8.63
N VAL A 4 -1.83 -6.59 -9.56
CA VAL A 4 -1.34 -6.55 -10.95
C VAL A 4 0.08 -5.99 -10.99
N SER A 5 0.33 -4.93 -10.22
CA SER A 5 1.66 -4.34 -10.08
C SER A 5 2.67 -5.34 -9.49
N GLN A 6 2.27 -6.11 -8.48
CA GLN A 6 3.13 -7.12 -7.85
C GLN A 6 3.47 -8.28 -8.80
N LEU A 7 2.47 -8.76 -9.54
CA LEU A 7 2.65 -9.77 -10.59
C LEU A 7 3.66 -9.33 -11.65
N ILE A 8 3.48 -8.11 -12.17
CA ILE A 8 4.32 -7.57 -13.25
C ILE A 8 5.74 -7.32 -12.76
N LEU A 9 5.92 -6.75 -11.57
CA LEU A 9 7.24 -6.50 -11.00
C LEU A 9 8.01 -7.81 -10.78
N GLY A 10 7.38 -8.81 -10.15
CA GLY A 10 8.00 -10.12 -9.93
C GLY A 10 8.46 -10.76 -11.25
N ALA A 11 7.61 -10.75 -12.27
CA ALA A 11 7.93 -11.23 -13.61
C ALA A 11 9.09 -10.44 -14.25
N ALA A 12 9.08 -9.11 -14.18
CA ALA A 12 10.13 -8.27 -14.76
C ALA A 12 11.49 -8.51 -14.09
N VAL A 13 11.53 -8.64 -12.76
CA VAL A 13 12.74 -8.94 -11.97
C VAL A 13 13.34 -10.28 -12.38
N THR A 14 12.53 -11.34 -12.39
CA THR A 14 13.01 -12.69 -12.72
C THR A 14 13.41 -12.82 -14.19
N VAL A 15 12.71 -12.16 -15.12
CA VAL A 15 13.11 -12.05 -16.54
C VAL A 15 14.46 -11.35 -16.68
N ALA A 16 14.75 -10.32 -15.89
CA ALA A 16 16.04 -9.63 -15.94
C ALA A 16 17.21 -10.55 -15.52
N LEU A 17 17.01 -11.42 -14.52
CA LEU A 17 18.06 -12.33 -14.04
C LEU A 17 18.19 -13.61 -14.87
N LEU A 18 17.07 -14.20 -15.28
CA LEU A 18 16.99 -15.54 -15.87
C LEU A 18 16.72 -15.53 -17.37
N GLY A 19 16.07 -14.49 -17.91
CA GLY A 19 15.52 -14.48 -19.29
C GLY A 19 16.54 -14.59 -20.43
N ARG A 20 17.84 -14.46 -20.14
CA ARG A 20 18.92 -14.70 -21.12
C ARG A 20 19.43 -16.14 -21.15
N ARG A 21 19.10 -16.94 -20.14
CA ARG A 21 19.66 -18.29 -19.91
C ARG A 21 18.60 -19.39 -19.97
N MET A 22 17.32 -19.03 -20.00
CA MET A 22 16.19 -19.94 -20.16
C MET A 22 15.08 -19.30 -21.00
N GLN A 23 14.01 -20.04 -21.24
CA GLN A 23 12.85 -19.50 -21.95
C GLN A 23 12.24 -18.35 -21.15
N VAL A 24 12.06 -17.19 -21.79
CA VAL A 24 11.62 -15.94 -21.12
C VAL A 24 10.29 -16.12 -20.38
N TRP A 25 9.38 -16.92 -20.92
CA TRP A 25 8.09 -17.18 -20.27
C TRP A 25 8.23 -17.99 -18.98
N GLN A 26 9.19 -18.91 -18.88
CA GLN A 26 9.46 -19.67 -17.66
C GLN A 26 10.02 -18.74 -16.59
N ALA A 27 10.96 -17.87 -16.97
CA ALA A 27 11.47 -16.83 -16.08
C ALA A 27 10.34 -15.93 -15.57
N ALA A 28 9.49 -15.44 -16.47
CA ALA A 28 8.34 -14.62 -16.10
C ALA A 28 7.38 -15.35 -15.16
N LEU A 29 7.08 -16.63 -15.42
CA LEU A 29 6.19 -17.43 -14.58
C LEU A 29 6.72 -17.60 -13.16
N VAL A 30 8.03 -17.84 -13.00
CA VAL A 30 8.68 -17.86 -11.68
C VAL A 30 8.44 -16.54 -10.94
N GLY A 31 8.60 -15.42 -11.64
CA GLY A 31 8.34 -14.10 -11.07
C GLY A 31 6.89 -13.82 -10.74
N VAL A 32 5.94 -14.23 -11.58
CA VAL A 32 4.51 -14.12 -11.29
C VAL A 32 4.16 -14.88 -10.02
N VAL A 33 4.61 -16.13 -9.90
CA VAL A 33 4.30 -16.97 -8.73
C VAL A 33 4.95 -16.40 -7.47
N CYS A 34 6.27 -16.16 -7.49
CA CYS A 34 6.97 -15.66 -6.31
C CYS A 34 6.57 -14.22 -5.94
N GLY A 35 6.31 -13.38 -6.93
CA GLY A 35 5.90 -12.00 -6.74
C GLY A 35 4.45 -11.82 -6.28
N THR A 36 3.61 -12.85 -6.32
CA THR A 36 2.22 -12.80 -5.81
C THR A 36 2.04 -13.62 -4.53
N LEU A 37 3.01 -14.47 -4.19
CA LEU A 37 2.96 -15.37 -3.04
C LEU A 37 2.68 -14.65 -1.70
N PRO A 38 3.30 -13.49 -1.38
CA PRO A 38 3.05 -12.81 -0.10
C PRO A 38 1.59 -12.39 0.11
N ASP A 39 0.91 -11.93 -0.95
CA ASP A 39 -0.47 -11.43 -0.92
C ASP A 39 -1.52 -12.56 -0.84
N LEU A 40 -1.13 -13.84 -0.99
CA LEU A 40 -2.06 -14.96 -0.84
C LEU A 40 -2.61 -15.09 0.59
N ASP A 41 -2.02 -14.38 1.56
CA ASP A 41 -2.56 -14.27 2.92
C ASP A 41 -3.95 -13.61 2.95
N MET A 42 -4.34 -12.87 1.90
CA MET A 42 -5.67 -12.27 1.78
C MET A 42 -6.81 -13.29 1.71
N PHE A 43 -6.51 -14.54 1.35
CA PHE A 43 -7.49 -15.62 1.31
C PHE A 43 -7.67 -16.33 2.66
N ILE A 44 -6.88 -15.95 3.67
CA ILE A 44 -6.95 -16.52 5.01
C ILE A 44 -7.91 -15.66 5.85
N ASP A 45 -9.07 -16.20 6.18
CA ASP A 45 -9.99 -15.56 7.14
C ASP A 45 -9.45 -15.66 8.56
N ARG A 46 -9.35 -14.51 9.22
CA ARG A 46 -8.85 -14.31 10.59
C ARG A 46 -9.96 -14.16 11.61
N GLY A 47 -11.22 -14.35 11.18
CA GLY A 47 -12.41 -14.46 12.01
C GLY A 47 -13.23 -13.18 12.17
N ASP A 48 -12.67 -12.02 11.85
CA ASP A 48 -13.40 -10.74 11.81
C ASP A 48 -12.76 -9.75 10.84
N ALA A 49 -13.52 -8.72 10.43
CA ALA A 49 -13.10 -7.78 9.41
C ALA A 49 -11.87 -6.95 9.80
N ILE A 50 -11.70 -6.64 11.09
CA ILE A 50 -10.58 -5.84 11.61
C ILE A 50 -9.32 -6.70 11.65
N ARG A 51 -9.39 -7.96 12.07
CA ARG A 51 -8.27 -8.91 12.00
C ARG A 51 -7.88 -9.18 10.55
N ASN A 52 -8.86 -9.37 9.66
CA ASN A 52 -8.61 -9.54 8.22
C ASN A 52 -7.82 -8.36 7.63
N MET A 53 -8.11 -7.13 8.05
CA MET A 53 -7.31 -5.97 7.65
C MET A 53 -5.94 -5.93 8.36
N THR A 54 -5.92 -6.01 9.69
CA THR A 54 -4.71 -5.71 10.47
C THR A 54 -3.68 -6.84 10.52
N GLN A 55 -4.07 -8.06 10.12
CA GLN A 55 -3.19 -9.22 9.99
C GLN A 55 -2.84 -9.55 8.53
N HIS A 56 -3.41 -8.83 7.56
CA HIS A 56 -2.88 -8.84 6.20
C HIS A 56 -1.52 -8.11 6.20
N ARG A 57 -0.57 -8.61 5.41
CA ARG A 57 0.80 -8.08 5.31
C ARG A 57 1.63 -8.22 6.58
N THR A 58 1.45 -9.36 7.24
CA THR A 58 2.18 -9.73 8.45
C THR A 58 3.22 -10.80 8.15
N ASP A 59 3.01 -12.05 8.58
CA ASP A 59 3.98 -13.13 8.48
C ASP A 59 4.43 -13.38 7.03
N SER A 60 3.51 -13.29 6.07
CA SER A 60 3.81 -13.48 4.65
C SER A 60 4.69 -12.39 4.04
N HIS A 61 4.84 -11.25 4.72
CA HIS A 61 5.59 -10.08 4.26
C HIS A 61 6.85 -9.80 5.09
N SER A 62 7.12 -10.62 6.11
CA SER A 62 8.36 -10.52 6.89
C SER A 62 9.57 -10.77 6.00
N LEU A 63 10.51 -9.82 5.99
CA LEU A 63 11.75 -9.95 5.22
C LEU A 63 12.60 -11.13 5.71
N LEU A 64 12.55 -11.44 7.00
CA LEU A 64 13.25 -12.58 7.58
C LEU A 64 12.63 -13.89 7.06
N TRP A 65 11.32 -14.06 7.21
CA TRP A 65 10.64 -15.30 6.79
C TRP A 65 10.75 -15.53 5.28
N LEU A 66 10.56 -14.49 4.48
CA LEU A 66 10.74 -14.56 3.03
C LEU A 66 12.19 -14.89 2.63
N THR A 67 13.19 -14.37 3.36
CA THR A 67 14.60 -14.73 3.13
C THR A 67 14.85 -16.21 3.46
N LEU A 68 14.37 -16.70 4.60
CA LEU A 68 14.57 -18.09 5.02
C LEU A 68 13.88 -19.10 4.11
N ILE A 69 12.69 -18.78 3.58
CA ILE A 69 11.95 -19.67 2.67
C ILE A 69 12.46 -19.62 1.22
N SER A 70 13.12 -18.51 0.82
CA SER A 70 13.59 -18.32 -0.55
C SER A 70 14.51 -19.43 -1.11
N PRO A 71 15.50 -20.00 -0.40
CA PRO A 71 16.31 -21.09 -0.94
C PRO A 71 15.51 -22.38 -1.15
N LEU A 72 14.52 -22.66 -0.30
CA LEU A 72 13.65 -23.83 -0.43
C LEU A 72 12.76 -23.71 -1.68
N LEU A 73 12.13 -22.54 -1.87
CA LEU A 73 11.34 -22.23 -3.06
C LEU A 73 12.20 -22.24 -4.33
N ALA A 74 13.40 -21.66 -4.27
CA ALA A 74 14.34 -21.70 -5.38
C ALA A 74 14.75 -23.12 -5.75
N CYS A 75 15.02 -23.98 -4.76
CA CYS A 75 15.36 -25.39 -4.98
C CYS A 75 14.20 -26.16 -5.62
N LEU A 76 12.97 -25.94 -5.14
CA LEU A 76 11.77 -26.55 -5.69
C LEU A 76 11.58 -26.15 -7.16
N LEU A 77 11.58 -24.85 -7.46
CA LEU A 77 11.37 -24.35 -8.82
C LEU A 77 12.51 -24.77 -9.75
N TRP A 78 13.76 -24.71 -9.28
CA TRP A 78 14.92 -25.17 -10.03
C TRP A 78 14.79 -26.64 -10.46
N ARG A 79 14.30 -27.51 -9.55
CA ARG A 79 14.03 -28.93 -9.86
C ARG A 79 12.88 -29.12 -10.82
N ILE A 80 11.77 -28.38 -10.65
CA ILE A 80 10.58 -28.46 -11.53
C ILE A 80 10.95 -28.10 -12.97
N PHE A 81 11.65 -26.99 -13.17
CA PHE A 81 11.99 -26.52 -14.51
C PHE A 81 13.16 -27.29 -15.15
N ARG A 82 13.93 -28.07 -14.36
CA ARG A 82 15.10 -28.85 -14.80
C ARG A 82 16.11 -28.03 -15.61
N GLN A 83 16.28 -26.74 -15.27
CA GLN A 83 17.08 -25.80 -16.05
C GLN A 83 18.48 -25.55 -15.44
N PRO A 84 19.55 -25.55 -16.25
CA PRO A 84 20.74 -24.76 -15.95
C PRO A 84 20.41 -23.29 -16.22
N PRO A 85 20.48 -22.36 -15.25
CA PRO A 85 21.74 -21.83 -14.70
C PRO A 85 22.08 -22.29 -13.26
N GLU A 86 23.24 -21.84 -12.76
CA GLU A 86 23.71 -22.01 -11.38
C GLU A 86 22.62 -21.70 -10.34
N PHE A 87 22.48 -22.57 -9.33
CA PHE A 87 21.48 -22.45 -8.26
C PHE A 87 21.49 -21.07 -7.59
N ALA A 88 22.66 -20.46 -7.42
CA ALA A 88 22.80 -19.13 -6.85
C ALA A 88 21.95 -18.08 -7.61
N ARG A 89 21.95 -18.11 -8.94
CA ARG A 89 21.17 -17.17 -9.76
C ARG A 89 19.66 -17.40 -9.64
N TRP A 90 19.24 -18.66 -9.57
CA TRP A 90 17.84 -19.02 -9.32
C TRP A 90 17.38 -18.52 -7.95
N TRP A 91 18.20 -18.77 -6.94
CA TRP A 91 17.94 -18.29 -5.60
C TRP A 91 17.87 -16.77 -5.55
N THR A 92 18.82 -16.05 -6.17
CA THR A 92 18.75 -14.58 -6.24
C THR A 92 17.48 -14.11 -6.96
N ALA A 93 17.06 -14.75 -8.05
CA ALA A 93 15.85 -14.35 -8.77
C ALA A 93 14.58 -14.55 -7.93
N VAL A 94 14.45 -15.68 -7.26
CA VAL A 94 13.33 -15.99 -6.35
C VAL A 94 13.35 -15.08 -5.13
N TRP A 95 14.51 -14.92 -4.50
CA TRP A 95 14.68 -14.03 -3.34
C TRP A 95 14.32 -12.59 -3.70
N LEU A 96 14.80 -12.06 -4.82
CA LEU A 96 14.44 -10.71 -5.27
C LEU A 96 12.95 -10.59 -5.55
N ALA A 97 12.32 -11.55 -6.24
CA ALA A 97 10.88 -11.51 -6.52
C ALA A 97 10.05 -11.48 -5.22
N LEU A 98 10.45 -12.27 -4.21
CA LEU A 98 9.82 -12.28 -2.89
C LEU A 98 10.08 -10.98 -2.11
N MET A 99 11.31 -10.43 -2.15
CA MET A 99 11.69 -9.23 -1.41
C MET A 99 11.12 -7.95 -2.00
N THR A 100 11.06 -7.84 -3.33
CA THR A 100 10.56 -6.61 -3.97
C THR A 100 9.09 -6.38 -3.68
N HIS A 101 8.32 -7.43 -3.39
CA HIS A 101 6.90 -7.33 -3.06
C HIS A 101 6.64 -6.51 -1.78
N PRO A 102 7.09 -6.92 -0.58
CA PRO A 102 6.86 -6.18 0.65
C PRO A 102 7.59 -4.83 0.65
N LEU A 103 8.70 -4.69 -0.08
CA LEU A 103 9.38 -3.40 -0.26
C LEU A 103 8.56 -2.43 -1.13
N LEU A 104 7.86 -2.91 -2.16
CA LEU A 104 6.94 -2.09 -2.92
C LEU A 104 5.72 -1.73 -2.06
N ASP A 105 5.23 -2.66 -1.25
CA ASP A 105 4.13 -2.40 -0.33
C ASP A 105 4.43 -1.34 0.73
N LEU A 106 5.68 -1.30 1.22
CA LEU A 106 6.17 -0.26 2.12
C LEU A 106 5.97 1.15 1.55
N THR A 107 5.99 1.31 0.22
CA THR A 107 5.77 2.62 -0.44
C THR A 107 4.32 3.08 -0.36
N THR A 108 3.37 2.19 -0.07
CA THR A 108 1.95 2.53 0.16
C THR A 108 1.66 2.85 1.62
N VAL A 109 0.50 3.45 1.90
CA VAL A 109 0.13 3.91 3.26
C VAL A 109 -0.49 2.80 4.14
N TYR A 110 -0.72 1.61 3.59
CA TYR A 110 -1.47 0.53 4.25
C TYR A 110 -0.85 0.09 5.59
N GLY A 111 0.47 -0.11 5.63
CA GLY A 111 1.17 -0.65 6.79
C GLY A 111 1.55 -2.11 6.62
N THR A 112 2.85 -2.39 6.51
CA THR A 112 3.41 -3.73 6.31
C THR A 112 4.33 -4.08 7.47
N GLN A 113 4.16 -5.25 8.09
CA GLN A 113 4.98 -5.69 9.24
C GLN A 113 6.24 -6.43 8.77
N LEU A 114 7.20 -5.67 8.25
CA LEU A 114 8.40 -6.19 7.59
C LEU A 114 9.39 -6.91 8.52
N ALA A 115 9.38 -6.58 9.80
CA ALA A 115 10.45 -6.90 10.75
C ALA A 115 10.06 -7.95 11.79
N LEU A 116 9.02 -8.74 11.54
CA LEU A 116 8.69 -9.89 12.39
C LEU A 116 9.84 -10.91 12.39
N PRO A 117 10.16 -11.55 13.53
CA PRO A 117 9.49 -11.46 14.83
C PRO A 117 10.05 -10.38 15.77
N PHE A 118 10.97 -9.52 15.29
CA PHE A 118 11.63 -8.51 16.14
C PHE A 118 10.69 -7.36 16.53
N THR A 119 9.80 -6.94 15.62
CA THR A 119 8.75 -5.96 15.90
C THR A 119 7.55 -6.17 14.98
N ASP A 120 6.36 -5.96 15.53
CA ASP A 120 5.06 -5.99 14.84
C ASP A 120 4.67 -4.62 14.26
N ARG A 121 5.56 -3.63 14.29
CA ARG A 121 5.28 -2.27 13.82
C ARG A 121 4.84 -2.28 12.35
N PRO A 122 3.66 -1.73 12.00
CA PRO A 122 3.25 -1.58 10.61
C PRO A 122 4.01 -0.40 9.97
N PHE A 123 4.99 -0.72 9.12
CA PHE A 123 5.77 0.29 8.39
C PHE A 123 5.02 0.77 7.15
N ALA A 124 5.02 2.07 6.91
CA ALA A 124 4.42 2.68 5.73
C ALA A 124 5.12 4.01 5.43
N ILE A 125 5.53 4.20 4.18
CA ILE A 125 6.04 5.48 3.67
C ILE A 125 4.89 6.29 3.08
N GLY A 126 3.98 5.64 2.35
CA GLY A 126 2.81 6.31 1.77
C GLY A 126 3.12 7.27 0.62
N CYS A 127 4.28 7.13 -0.04
CA CYS A 127 4.62 7.92 -1.22
C CYS A 127 3.94 7.41 -2.50
N MET A 128 3.32 6.23 -2.50
CA MET A 128 2.66 5.65 -3.66
C MET A 128 1.18 5.38 -3.39
N SER A 129 0.36 5.61 -4.42
CA SER A 129 -1.01 5.13 -4.44
C SER A 129 -1.02 3.60 -4.51
N VAL A 130 -2.08 2.97 -4.00
CA VAL A 130 -2.24 1.51 -4.09
C VAL A 130 -2.26 1.05 -5.55
N THR A 131 -2.85 1.85 -6.44
CA THR A 131 -2.85 1.63 -7.89
C THR A 131 -2.28 2.86 -8.58
N ASP A 132 -1.25 2.66 -9.40
CA ASP A 132 -0.58 3.72 -10.14
C ASP A 132 -0.18 3.23 -11.55
N PRO A 133 -0.93 3.61 -12.59
CA PRO A 133 -0.63 3.22 -13.97
C PRO A 133 0.73 3.72 -14.47
N LEU A 134 1.23 4.86 -13.98
CA LEU A 134 2.53 5.39 -14.40
C LEU A 134 3.69 4.54 -13.88
N TYR A 135 3.50 3.85 -12.75
CA TYR A 135 4.44 2.84 -12.27
C TYR A 135 4.32 1.53 -13.06
N THR A 136 3.10 1.03 -13.25
CA THR A 136 2.86 -0.34 -13.71
C THR A 136 2.95 -0.51 -15.22
N LEU A 137 2.51 0.48 -16.01
CA LEU A 137 2.50 0.37 -17.48
C LEU A 137 3.89 0.27 -18.11
N PRO A 138 4.90 1.07 -17.71
CA PRO A 138 6.25 0.93 -18.27
C PRO A 138 6.88 -0.44 -17.98
N LEU A 139 6.63 -0.99 -16.79
CA LEU A 139 7.03 -2.36 -16.44
C LEU A 139 6.33 -3.38 -17.33
N LEU A 140 5.02 -3.25 -17.53
CA LEU A 140 4.23 -4.13 -18.37
C LEU A 140 4.72 -4.12 -19.82
N VAL A 141 4.92 -2.93 -20.40
CA VAL A 141 5.42 -2.76 -21.76
C VAL A 141 6.80 -3.40 -21.91
N GLY A 142 7.69 -3.18 -20.93
CA GLY A 142 9.02 -3.80 -20.91
C GLY A 142 8.98 -5.33 -20.85
N LEU A 143 8.12 -5.87 -19.98
CA LEU A 143 7.93 -7.31 -19.81
C LEU A 143 7.33 -7.96 -21.07
N VAL A 144 6.30 -7.36 -21.64
CA VAL A 144 5.66 -7.82 -22.88
C VAL A 144 6.65 -7.80 -24.04
N ALA A 145 7.45 -6.73 -24.19
CA ALA A 145 8.50 -6.68 -25.20
C ALA A 145 9.55 -7.78 -25.03
N ALA A 146 9.94 -8.11 -23.79
CA ALA A 146 10.85 -9.22 -23.52
C ALA A 146 10.23 -10.59 -23.89
N LEU A 147 8.95 -10.79 -23.62
CA LEU A 147 8.23 -12.01 -23.94
C LEU A 147 8.01 -12.20 -25.44
N LEU A 148 7.69 -11.12 -26.17
CA LEU A 148 7.41 -11.15 -27.61
C LEU A 148 8.70 -11.20 -28.45
N TRP A 149 9.64 -10.30 -28.21
CA TRP A 149 10.82 -10.16 -29.07
C TRP A 149 11.92 -11.16 -28.76
N ARG A 150 11.99 -11.65 -27.50
CA ARG A 150 12.89 -12.73 -27.07
C ARG A 150 14.36 -12.52 -27.44
N ASN A 151 14.78 -11.26 -27.56
CA ASN A 151 16.10 -10.86 -28.04
C ASN A 151 16.68 -9.74 -27.16
N ARG A 152 17.87 -9.25 -27.53
CA ARG A 152 18.57 -8.19 -26.80
C ARG A 152 17.73 -6.92 -26.64
N SER A 153 16.93 -6.56 -27.64
CA SER A 153 16.05 -5.39 -27.58
C SER A 153 14.93 -5.59 -26.57
N GLY A 154 14.28 -6.76 -26.56
CA GLY A 154 13.22 -7.07 -25.59
C GLY A 154 13.73 -7.04 -24.15
N TRP A 155 14.91 -7.61 -23.89
CA TRP A 155 15.53 -7.55 -22.56
C TRP A 155 15.89 -6.13 -22.13
N ARG A 156 16.33 -5.28 -23.07
CA ARG A 156 16.59 -3.86 -22.80
C ARG A 156 15.30 -3.11 -22.44
N CYS A 157 14.18 -3.41 -23.10
CA CYS A 157 12.88 -2.84 -22.75
C CYS A 157 12.45 -3.23 -21.33
N ASN A 158 12.64 -4.49 -20.93
CA ASN A 158 12.38 -4.92 -19.54
C ASN A 158 13.30 -4.19 -18.53
N SER A 159 14.60 -4.09 -18.82
CA SER A 159 15.53 -3.32 -17.98
C SER A 159 15.16 -1.84 -17.90
N PHE A 160 14.70 -1.23 -19.00
CA PHE A 160 14.21 0.15 -19.00
C PHE A 160 12.98 0.30 -18.12
N GLY A 161 12.01 -0.62 -18.21
CA GLY A 161 10.83 -0.62 -17.33
C GLY A 161 11.21 -0.69 -15.86
N LEU A 162 12.15 -1.56 -15.49
CA LEU A 162 12.67 -1.67 -14.11
C LEU A 162 13.37 -0.37 -13.66
N ILE A 163 14.27 0.17 -14.48
CA ILE A 163 14.97 1.44 -14.18
C ILE A 163 13.96 2.58 -14.01
N PHE A 164 13.01 2.70 -14.93
CA PHE A 164 11.96 3.70 -14.85
C PHE A 164 11.14 3.55 -13.56
N SER A 165 10.76 2.33 -13.19
CA SER A 165 10.00 2.08 -11.96
C SER A 165 10.78 2.52 -10.71
N CYS A 166 12.08 2.28 -10.64
CA CYS A 166 12.93 2.72 -9.54
C CYS A 166 13.05 4.26 -9.50
N LEU A 167 13.26 4.89 -10.66
CA LEU A 167 13.31 6.36 -10.77
C LEU A 167 11.99 7.00 -10.38
N TYR A 168 10.87 6.38 -10.75
CA TYR A 168 9.53 6.84 -10.40
C TYR A 168 9.27 6.77 -8.89
N LEU A 169 9.68 5.69 -8.22
CA LEU A 169 9.61 5.59 -6.76
C LEU A 169 10.47 6.66 -6.07
N ALA A 170 11.70 6.85 -6.54
CA ALA A 170 12.61 7.88 -6.00
C ALA A 170 12.03 9.29 -6.19
N TRP A 171 11.48 9.58 -7.37
CA TRP A 171 10.74 10.81 -7.64
C TRP A 171 9.59 10.99 -6.65
N SER A 172 8.76 9.96 -6.46
CA SER A 172 7.58 10.08 -5.59
C SER A 172 7.96 10.30 -4.12
N MET A 173 9.05 9.69 -3.63
CA MET A 173 9.59 9.95 -2.30
C MET A 173 10.07 11.41 -2.15
N ALA A 174 10.75 11.94 -3.17
CA ALA A 174 11.20 13.34 -3.17
C ALA A 174 10.00 14.30 -3.21
N ALA A 175 9.01 14.01 -4.05
CA ALA A 175 7.76 14.75 -4.14
C ALA A 175 6.99 14.75 -2.82
N GLN A 176 6.84 13.59 -2.17
CA GLN A 176 6.22 13.49 -0.85
C GLN A 176 6.95 14.35 0.18
N THR A 177 8.29 14.27 0.22
CA THR A 177 9.12 15.04 1.15
C THR A 177 8.92 16.54 0.95
N TRP A 178 8.87 17.00 -0.31
CA TRP A 178 8.56 18.39 -0.65
C TRP A 178 7.18 18.81 -0.14
N VAL A 179 6.15 18.01 -0.40
CA VAL A 179 4.78 18.33 0.03
C VAL A 179 4.65 18.33 1.55
N ILE A 180 5.31 17.42 2.26
CA ILE A 180 5.39 17.42 3.72
C ILE A 180 5.97 18.75 4.23
N GLN A 181 7.06 19.23 3.63
CA GLN A 181 7.69 20.50 4.01
C GLN A 181 6.76 21.70 3.74
N VAL A 182 6.09 21.73 2.59
CA VAL A 182 5.11 22.78 2.27
C VAL A 182 3.94 22.77 3.26
N ALA A 183 3.38 21.58 3.53
CA ALA A 183 2.28 21.40 4.47
C ALA A 183 2.66 21.88 5.86
N HIS A 184 3.82 21.48 6.41
CA HIS A 184 4.29 21.95 7.71
C HIS A 184 4.44 23.46 7.79
N ARG A 185 5.01 24.10 6.76
CA ARG A 185 5.17 25.57 6.73
C ARG A 185 3.83 26.29 6.77
N GLN A 186 2.85 25.82 6.00
CA GLN A 186 1.52 26.44 5.95
C GLN A 186 0.71 26.14 7.23
N LEU A 187 0.80 24.92 7.75
CA LEU A 187 0.13 24.52 8.99
C LEU A 187 0.66 25.29 10.21
N LEU A 188 1.97 25.52 10.30
CA LEU A 188 2.57 26.27 11.41
C LEU A 188 1.99 27.70 11.52
N LEU A 189 1.67 28.32 10.38
CA LEU A 189 1.11 29.68 10.32
C LEU A 189 -0.35 29.77 10.77
N HIS A 190 -1.13 28.71 10.55
CA HIS A 190 -2.60 28.74 10.72
C HIS A 190 -3.12 27.84 11.86
N HIS A 191 -2.37 26.81 12.24
CA HIS A 191 -2.79 25.76 13.18
C HIS A 191 -1.72 25.40 14.23
N GLY A 192 -0.54 26.04 14.20
CA GLY A 192 0.56 25.77 15.13
C GLY A 192 1.33 24.47 14.83
N ASP A 193 2.00 23.93 15.84
CA ASP A 193 2.83 22.74 15.69
C ASP A 193 1.99 21.46 15.53
N VAL A 194 1.96 20.91 14.32
CA VAL A 194 1.21 19.69 13.98
C VAL A 194 2.10 18.47 14.10
N ARG A 195 1.79 17.59 15.06
CA ARG A 195 2.56 16.36 15.32
C ARG A 195 2.08 15.12 14.55
N GLN A 196 0.83 15.12 14.09
CA GLN A 196 0.25 13.99 13.35
C GLN A 196 -0.21 14.45 11.97
N LEU A 197 0.73 14.43 11.04
CA LEU A 197 0.53 14.78 9.64
C LEU A 197 0.70 13.52 8.77
N LEU A 198 -0.25 13.30 7.87
CA LEU A 198 -0.17 12.29 6.84
C LEU A 198 -0.25 12.97 5.47
N VAL A 199 0.72 12.66 4.62
CA VAL A 199 0.77 13.15 3.23
C VAL A 199 0.85 11.93 2.32
N THR A 200 -0.17 11.74 1.49
CA THR A 200 -0.29 10.58 0.59
C THR A 200 -0.69 11.04 -0.80
N PRO A 201 -0.23 10.39 -1.87
CA PRO A 201 -0.72 10.71 -3.20
C PRO A 201 -2.20 10.31 -3.32
N THR A 202 -2.92 11.05 -4.14
CA THR A 202 -4.26 10.66 -4.60
C THR A 202 -4.17 9.47 -5.56
N ALA A 203 -5.31 8.86 -5.87
CA ALA A 203 -5.34 7.68 -6.73
C ALA A 203 -4.71 7.96 -8.11
N PHE A 204 -3.98 6.96 -8.63
CA PHE A 204 -3.45 6.90 -10.00
C PHE A 204 -2.29 7.85 -10.35
N ASN A 205 -1.77 8.67 -9.43
CA ASN A 205 -0.73 9.63 -9.74
C ASN A 205 0.10 10.03 -8.52
N THR A 206 1.25 10.67 -8.76
CA THR A 206 2.14 11.23 -7.73
C THR A 206 2.25 12.77 -7.82
N LEU A 207 1.27 13.41 -8.46
CA LEU A 207 1.24 14.86 -8.72
C LEU A 207 0.29 15.61 -7.78
N GLN A 208 -0.76 14.94 -7.31
CA GLN A 208 -1.75 15.49 -6.39
C GLN A 208 -1.74 14.70 -5.10
N TRP A 209 -1.62 15.41 -3.98
CA TRP A 209 -1.33 14.88 -2.66
C TRP A 209 -2.46 15.25 -1.70
N ARG A 210 -2.97 14.26 -0.99
CA ARG A 210 -3.90 14.43 0.12
C ARG A 210 -3.12 14.64 1.41
N ILE A 211 -3.55 15.63 2.17
CA ILE A 211 -2.99 16.01 3.45
C ILE A 211 -4.06 15.76 4.52
N VAL A 212 -3.73 14.96 5.53
CA VAL A 212 -4.57 14.72 6.71
C VAL A 212 -3.82 15.13 7.95
N VAL A 213 -4.45 15.96 8.78
CA VAL A 213 -3.90 16.42 10.04
C VAL A 213 -4.82 16.00 11.17
N MET A 214 -4.29 15.28 12.15
CA MET A 214 -5.05 14.93 13.34
C MET A 214 -4.89 16.03 14.40
N THR A 215 -6.00 16.47 14.97
CA THR A 215 -6.05 17.31 16.17
C THR A 215 -6.68 16.51 17.33
N PRO A 216 -6.69 17.05 18.57
CA PRO A 216 -7.35 16.37 19.69
C PRO A 216 -8.83 16.07 19.43
N GLU A 217 -9.58 17.02 18.86
CA GLU A 217 -11.04 16.93 18.71
C GLU A 217 -11.50 16.58 17.29
N SER A 218 -10.69 16.93 16.29
CA SER A 218 -11.05 16.83 14.87
C SER A 218 -9.89 16.28 14.03
N TYR A 219 -10.16 16.04 12.76
CA TYR A 219 -9.11 15.91 11.76
C TYR A 219 -9.38 16.89 10.61
N LEU A 220 -8.31 17.38 10.00
CA LEU A 220 -8.37 18.28 8.86
C LEU A 220 -7.96 17.52 7.61
N GLU A 221 -8.68 17.71 6.50
CA GLU A 221 -8.34 17.15 5.20
C GLU A 221 -8.17 18.26 4.16
N GLY A 222 -7.12 18.17 3.36
CA GLY A 222 -6.87 19.07 2.23
C GLY A 222 -6.11 18.39 1.10
N PHE A 223 -5.96 19.12 0.01
CA PHE A 223 -5.29 18.62 -1.19
C PHE A 223 -4.29 19.65 -1.71
N TYR A 224 -3.12 19.17 -2.10
CA TYR A 224 -2.04 19.95 -2.68
C TYR A 224 -1.65 19.39 -4.05
N SER A 225 -1.52 20.28 -5.04
CA SER A 225 -1.17 19.92 -6.41
C SER A 225 0.22 20.43 -6.75
N LEU A 226 1.11 19.55 -7.20
CA LEU A 226 2.42 19.94 -7.72
C LEU A 226 2.33 20.71 -9.04
N LEU A 227 1.21 20.58 -9.78
CA LEU A 227 0.98 21.35 -11.00
C LEU A 227 0.49 22.78 -10.71
N ASN A 228 0.02 23.04 -9.49
CA ASN A 228 -0.48 24.36 -9.08
C ASN A 228 0.03 24.72 -7.67
N PRO A 229 1.35 24.94 -7.51
CA PRO A 229 1.99 25.08 -6.21
C PRO A 229 1.64 26.38 -5.48
N LEU A 230 1.08 27.37 -6.19
CA LEU A 230 0.69 28.68 -5.63
C LEU A 230 -0.72 28.65 -5.03
N LYS A 231 -1.52 27.62 -5.31
CA LYS A 231 -2.86 27.48 -4.74
C LYS A 231 -2.75 27.28 -3.22
N PRO A 232 -3.44 28.10 -2.40
CA PRO A 232 -3.37 27.96 -0.95
C PRO A 232 -3.98 26.62 -0.51
N LEU A 233 -3.37 25.99 0.50
CA LEU A 233 -3.91 24.77 1.09
C LEU A 233 -5.20 25.09 1.84
N VAL A 234 -6.33 24.64 1.31
CA VAL A 234 -7.62 24.73 1.97
C VAL A 234 -7.86 23.43 2.73
N LEU A 235 -7.94 23.54 4.05
CA LEU A 235 -8.22 22.44 4.96
C LEU A 235 -9.68 22.45 5.38
N ARG A 236 -10.34 21.30 5.29
CA ARG A 236 -11.70 21.09 5.77
C ARG A 236 -11.65 20.32 7.08
N THR A 237 -12.46 20.76 8.04
CA THR A 237 -12.50 20.16 9.38
C THR A 237 -13.59 19.09 9.45
N HIS A 238 -13.24 17.95 10.04
CA HIS A 238 -14.11 16.80 10.21
C HIS A 238 -14.06 16.30 11.64
N ALA A 239 -15.19 15.86 12.18
CA ALA A 239 -15.26 15.32 13.53
C ALA A 239 -14.51 13.98 13.61
N ARG A 240 -13.67 13.83 14.64
CA ARG A 240 -12.95 12.57 14.90
C ARG A 240 -13.69 11.65 15.87
N GLY A 241 -14.58 12.20 16.70
CA GLY A 241 -15.30 11.48 17.76
C GLY A 241 -14.43 11.17 18.97
N TRP A 242 -13.65 12.15 19.44
CA TRP A 242 -12.70 11.96 20.55
C TRP A 242 -13.35 11.46 21.84
N GLU A 243 -14.52 11.99 22.22
CA GLU A 243 -15.26 11.55 23.41
C GLU A 243 -15.67 10.08 23.33
N LEU A 244 -16.14 9.65 22.14
CA LEU A 244 -16.53 8.27 21.88
C LEU A 244 -15.31 7.33 21.89
N TYR A 245 -14.16 7.81 21.42
CA TYR A 245 -12.89 7.07 21.56
C TYR A 245 -12.48 6.92 23.03
N GLN A 246 -12.60 7.97 23.84
CA GLN A 246 -12.29 7.89 25.28
C GLN A 246 -13.17 6.85 25.98
N GLN A 247 -14.48 6.89 25.68
CA GLN A 247 -15.47 5.95 26.22
C GLN A 247 -15.13 4.49 25.90
N TYR A 248 -14.69 4.19 24.67
CA TYR A 248 -14.41 2.82 24.22
C TYR A 248 -12.91 2.50 24.06
N SER A 249 -12.03 3.26 24.72
CA SER A 249 -10.57 3.10 24.60
C SER A 249 -10.04 1.75 25.11
N ALA A 250 -10.80 1.07 25.97
CA ALA A 250 -10.49 -0.28 26.45
C ALA A 250 -10.93 -1.40 25.49
N ASN A 251 -11.76 -1.12 24.48
CA ASN A 251 -12.26 -2.12 23.56
C ASN A 251 -11.13 -2.62 22.62
N GLN A 252 -10.98 -3.94 22.50
CA GLN A 252 -9.90 -4.57 21.73
C GLN A 252 -9.87 -4.14 20.26
N TYR A 253 -11.04 -3.93 19.63
CA TYR A 253 -11.13 -3.55 18.22
C TYR A 253 -10.75 -2.09 18.00
N VAL A 254 -11.19 -1.22 18.91
CA VAL A 254 -10.81 0.20 18.93
C VAL A 254 -9.28 0.32 19.09
N GLN A 255 -8.69 -0.40 20.05
CA GLN A 255 -7.24 -0.42 20.25
C GLN A 255 -6.50 -0.96 19.01
N ARG A 256 -7.01 -2.03 18.40
CA ARG A 256 -6.39 -2.66 17.23
C ARG A 256 -6.35 -1.71 16.04
N VAL A 257 -7.45 -1.02 15.74
CA VAL A 257 -7.50 -0.03 14.65
C VAL A 257 -6.65 1.20 14.99
N ALA A 258 -6.69 1.69 16.24
CA ALA A 258 -5.88 2.84 16.66
C ALA A 258 -4.37 2.56 16.53
N TRP A 259 -3.93 1.37 16.94
CA TRP A 259 -2.55 0.91 16.78
C TRP A 259 -2.17 0.76 15.31
N PHE A 260 -2.97 0.02 14.52
CA PHE A 260 -2.65 -0.28 13.12
C PHE A 260 -2.63 0.99 12.26
N SER A 261 -3.58 1.90 12.49
CA SER A 261 -3.67 3.20 11.81
C SER A 261 -2.64 4.22 12.28
N ARG A 262 -1.83 3.89 13.29
CA ARG A 262 -0.87 4.81 13.94
C ARG A 262 -1.54 6.11 14.42
N GLY A 263 -2.79 6.01 14.87
CA GLY A 263 -3.59 7.15 15.33
C GLY A 263 -4.40 7.87 14.26
N PHE A 264 -4.27 7.52 12.98
CA PHE A 264 -5.08 8.09 11.88
C PHE A 264 -6.42 7.36 11.75
N PHE A 265 -7.29 7.54 12.74
CA PHE A 265 -8.64 6.99 12.74
C PHE A 265 -9.68 8.01 13.22
N ALA A 266 -10.93 7.79 12.82
CA ALA A 266 -12.10 8.46 13.37
C ALA A 266 -13.08 7.40 13.89
N ILE A 267 -13.85 7.76 14.91
CA ILE A 267 -14.94 6.94 15.44
C ILE A 267 -16.21 7.78 15.45
N LYS A 268 -17.35 7.20 15.09
CA LYS A 268 -18.61 7.93 15.01
C LYS A 268 -19.78 7.03 15.38
N ARG A 269 -20.87 7.67 15.79
CA ARG A 269 -22.15 7.02 16.04
C ARG A 269 -23.02 7.13 14.79
N VAL A 270 -23.46 6.01 14.25
CA VAL A 270 -24.35 5.94 13.09
C VAL A 270 -25.50 5.01 13.44
N ASN A 271 -26.74 5.52 13.46
CA ASN A 271 -27.95 4.73 13.73
C ASN A 271 -27.86 3.86 15.02
N ASN A 272 -27.38 4.45 16.12
CA ASN A 272 -27.14 3.77 17.40
C ASN A 272 -26.11 2.62 17.36
N ARG A 273 -25.21 2.65 16.37
CA ARG A 273 -24.08 1.75 16.21
C ARG A 273 -22.78 2.54 16.21
N VAL A 274 -21.70 1.90 16.65
CA VAL A 274 -20.37 2.51 16.73
C VAL A 274 -19.56 2.08 15.52
N GLU A 275 -19.17 3.02 14.68
CA GLU A 275 -18.30 2.78 13.53
C GLU A 275 -16.92 3.37 13.78
N ILE A 276 -15.86 2.61 13.46
CA ILE A 276 -14.48 3.07 13.46
C ILE A 276 -13.89 3.00 12.05
N THR A 277 -13.17 4.05 11.66
CA THR A 277 -12.64 4.21 10.31
C THR A 277 -11.15 4.49 10.34
N ASP A 278 -10.37 3.73 9.55
CA ASP A 278 -8.98 4.05 9.24
C ASP A 278 -8.95 5.15 8.17
N LEU A 279 -8.41 6.32 8.53
CA LEU A 279 -8.40 7.51 7.68
C LEU A 279 -7.27 7.53 6.67
N ARG A 280 -6.36 6.54 6.66
CA ARG A 280 -5.15 6.57 5.82
C ARG A 280 -5.43 6.30 4.35
N ILE A 281 -6.39 5.45 4.05
CA ILE A 281 -6.76 5.06 2.68
C ILE A 281 -8.20 5.49 2.43
N GLY A 282 -8.40 6.27 1.37
CA GLY A 282 -9.70 6.89 1.06
C GLY A 282 -9.64 8.39 1.22
N GLU A 283 -10.80 9.01 1.15
CA GLU A 283 -11.00 10.46 1.28
C GLU A 283 -12.32 10.69 2.01
N GLU A 284 -12.52 11.89 2.57
CA GLU A 284 -13.74 12.16 3.30
C GLU A 284 -15.01 11.89 2.46
N ALA A 285 -16.02 11.40 3.19
CA ALA A 285 -17.29 10.84 2.77
C ALA A 285 -17.24 9.37 2.29
N ALA A 286 -16.07 8.81 1.97
CA ALA A 286 -15.97 7.42 1.54
C ALA A 286 -14.60 6.78 1.88
N TYR A 287 -14.57 5.99 2.95
CA TYR A 287 -13.39 5.24 3.37
C TYR A 287 -13.59 3.73 3.19
N PRO A 288 -12.70 3.03 2.45
CA PRO A 288 -12.78 1.59 2.27
C PRO A 288 -12.64 0.81 3.58
N PHE A 289 -11.99 1.35 4.61
CA PHE A 289 -11.74 0.66 5.87
C PHE A 289 -12.52 1.32 7.01
N SER A 290 -13.84 1.21 6.91
CA SER A 290 -14.78 1.53 7.99
C SER A 290 -15.38 0.24 8.51
N PHE A 291 -15.45 0.11 9.83
CA PHE A 291 -15.90 -1.10 10.52
C PHE A 291 -16.99 -0.75 11.50
N ASP A 292 -18.09 -1.48 11.42
CA ASP A 292 -19.18 -1.43 12.39
C ASP A 292 -18.84 -2.36 13.55
N LEU A 293 -18.70 -1.79 14.74
CA LEU A 293 -18.35 -2.49 15.97
C LEU A 293 -19.58 -3.05 16.71
N GLY A 294 -20.79 -2.72 16.25
CA GLY A 294 -22.05 -3.15 16.85
C GLY A 294 -22.87 -2.01 17.47
N PRO A 295 -24.02 -2.35 18.06
CA PRO A 295 -24.89 -1.39 18.74
C PRO A 295 -24.22 -0.80 19.99
N GLU A 296 -24.70 0.37 20.40
CA GLU A 296 -24.26 1.00 21.65
C GLU A 296 -25.17 0.62 22.84
N PRO A 297 -24.61 0.34 24.04
CA PRO A 297 -23.19 0.30 24.40
C PRO A 297 -22.45 -0.88 23.77
N LEU A 298 -21.14 -0.72 23.51
CA LEU A 298 -20.29 -1.84 23.08
C LEU A 298 -20.12 -2.79 24.26
N ASP A 299 -20.98 -3.80 24.35
CA ASP A 299 -20.97 -4.83 25.38
C ASP A 299 -19.72 -5.73 25.29
N ASP A 300 -19.39 -6.41 26.41
CA ASP A 300 -18.24 -7.33 26.51
C ASP A 300 -18.39 -8.61 25.67
N THR A 301 -19.61 -8.94 25.21
CA THR A 301 -19.84 -9.97 24.19
C THR A 301 -19.79 -9.31 22.81
N PRO A 302 -18.67 -9.45 22.06
CA PRO A 302 -18.47 -8.63 20.89
C PRO A 302 -19.41 -9.06 19.77
N ALA A 303 -20.24 -8.13 19.30
CA ALA A 303 -20.67 -8.19 17.91
C ALA A 303 -19.41 -8.31 17.04
N ILE A 304 -19.37 -9.31 16.15
CA ILE A 304 -18.22 -9.51 15.27
C ILE A 304 -18.15 -8.31 14.34
N PRO A 305 -17.03 -7.55 14.31
CA PRO A 305 -16.96 -6.37 13.48
C PRO A 305 -17.12 -6.71 12.00
N GLU A 306 -18.01 -5.98 11.34
CA GLU A 306 -18.24 -6.09 9.92
C GLU A 306 -17.69 -4.87 9.19
N ARG A 307 -17.21 -5.07 7.97
CA ARG A 307 -16.77 -3.97 7.13
C ARG A 307 -18.01 -3.26 6.58
N VAL A 308 -18.13 -1.96 6.88
CA VAL A 308 -19.19 -1.12 6.32
C VAL A 308 -19.06 -1.11 4.79
N GLY A 309 -20.19 -1.25 4.10
CA GLY A 309 -20.23 -1.26 2.64
C GLY A 309 -19.54 -0.02 2.05
N PHE A 310 -18.59 -0.25 1.14
CA PHE A 310 -17.87 0.80 0.44
C PHE A 310 -18.25 0.80 -1.04
N GLU A 311 -19.00 1.82 -1.46
CA GLU A 311 -19.33 2.02 -2.87
C GLU A 311 -18.22 2.83 -3.55
N ARG A 312 -17.56 2.22 -4.53
CA ARG A 312 -16.54 2.91 -5.34
C ARG A 312 -17.23 3.90 -6.27
N LEU A 313 -16.74 5.14 -6.27
CA LEU A 313 -17.11 6.11 -7.30
C LEU A 313 -16.85 5.51 -8.69
N PRO A 314 -17.80 5.65 -9.64
CA PRO A 314 -17.55 5.28 -11.03
C PRO A 314 -16.30 5.97 -11.54
N LEU A 315 -15.47 5.26 -12.32
CA LEU A 315 -14.15 5.72 -12.75
C LEU A 315 -14.18 7.14 -13.33
N ARG A 316 -15.16 7.45 -14.19
CA ARG A 316 -15.35 8.79 -14.76
C ARG A 316 -15.51 9.87 -13.69
N LYS A 317 -16.41 9.66 -12.71
CA LYS A 317 -16.63 10.61 -11.61
C LYS A 317 -15.39 10.75 -10.73
N ALA A 318 -14.66 9.66 -10.50
CA ALA A 318 -13.40 9.69 -9.76
C ALA A 318 -12.33 10.52 -10.49
N LEU A 319 -12.21 10.37 -11.81
CA LEU A 319 -11.31 11.17 -12.65
C LEU A 319 -11.73 12.64 -12.71
N ASP A 320 -13.02 12.93 -12.84
CA ASP A 320 -13.53 14.32 -12.83
C ASP A 320 -13.22 15.01 -11.49
N LYS A 321 -13.43 14.29 -10.37
CA LYS A 321 -13.08 14.76 -9.02
C LYS A 321 -11.58 15.02 -8.88
N LEU A 322 -10.74 14.12 -9.38
CA LEU A 322 -9.28 14.26 -9.39
C LEU A 322 -8.83 15.49 -10.19
N TRP A 323 -9.39 15.67 -11.39
CA TRP A 323 -9.06 16.78 -12.29
C TRP A 323 -9.48 18.14 -11.73
N SER A 324 -10.61 18.23 -11.04
CA SER A 324 -11.06 19.49 -10.42
C SER A 324 -10.12 20.06 -9.34
N ARG A 325 -9.16 19.25 -8.88
CA ARG A 325 -8.23 19.59 -7.79
C ARG A 325 -6.86 20.06 -8.30
N PHE A 326 -6.53 19.81 -9.56
CA PHE A 326 -5.36 20.40 -10.23
C PHE A 326 -5.58 21.91 -10.45
#